data_AF-A0AA85AZ79-F1
#
_entry.id   AF-A0AA85AZ79-F1
#
_cell.length_a   1.000
_cell.length_b   1.000
_cell.length_c   1.000
_cell.angle_alpha   90.00
_cell.angle_beta   90.00
_cell.angle_gamma   90.00
#
_symmetry.space_group_name_H-M   'P 1'
#
loop_
_entity.id
_entity.type
_entity.pdbx_description
1 polymer ?
#
loop_
_entity_poly.entity_id
_entity_poly.type
_entity_poly.pdbx_seq_one_letter_code
_entity_poly.pdbx_strand_id
1 'polypeptide(L)'
;MGIRKYYNFGVLGHLDTDLSAVGLEQARDIRTLINQSKPDIIISSDLKRARYTAYEITDPSVIELESRIRERNFGSLTGRPRSEVQQFTETNFKTGFECDGWRNIGGECTHEMASRTHDFLLDLCSRLVETG
;
A
#
# COMPACT_ATOMS: atom_id res chain seq x y z
N MET A 1 -23.51 21.15 9.58
CA MET A 1 -22.38 21.19 8.63
C MET A 1 -22.23 19.78 8.08
N GLY A 2 -22.41 19.59 6.77
CA GLY A 2 -22.78 18.30 6.16
C GLY A 2 -21.78 17.15 6.36
N ILE A 3 -22.32 16.03 6.83
CA ILE A 3 -21.67 14.72 6.94
C ILE A 3 -21.34 14.27 5.50
N ARG A 4 -20.06 14.27 5.10
CA ARG A 4 -19.66 13.77 3.78
C ARG A 4 -19.82 12.25 3.74
N LYS A 5 -20.91 11.83 3.08
CA LYS A 5 -21.26 10.47 2.67
C LYS A 5 -20.10 9.79 1.93
N TYR A 6 -19.86 8.53 2.29
CA TYR A 6 -19.19 7.46 1.53
C TYR A 6 -18.47 7.90 0.25
N TYR A 7 -17.18 8.18 0.34
CA TYR A 7 -16.34 8.18 -0.85
C TYR A 7 -16.21 6.73 -1.31
N ASN A 8 -16.88 6.40 -2.41
CA ASN A 8 -16.54 5.21 -3.19
C ASN A 8 -15.22 5.51 -3.90
N PHE A 9 -14.11 5.44 -3.16
CA PHE A 9 -12.81 5.69 -3.74
C PHE A 9 -12.52 4.58 -4.75
N GLY A 10 -12.14 4.99 -5.96
CA GLY A 10 -11.57 4.09 -6.94
C GLY A 10 -10.20 3.55 -6.49
N VAL A 11 -9.27 3.33 -7.40
CA VAL A 11 -7.92 2.93 -6.98
C VAL A 11 -7.25 4.05 -6.16
N LEU A 12 -6.75 3.73 -4.97
CA LEU A 12 -6.17 4.76 -4.08
C LEU A 12 -4.73 5.10 -4.46
N GLY A 13 -3.93 4.09 -4.78
CA GLY A 13 -2.49 4.24 -4.95
C GLY A 13 -1.84 4.94 -3.76
N HIS A 14 -1.01 5.96 -4.05
CA HIS A 14 -0.31 6.74 -3.03
C HIS A 14 -1.17 7.82 -2.34
N LEU A 15 -2.48 7.90 -2.63
CA LEU A 15 -3.35 8.82 -1.89
C LEU A 15 -3.36 8.46 -0.41
N ASP A 16 -2.97 9.41 0.43
CA ASP A 16 -2.74 9.20 1.86
C ASP A 16 -4.03 9.39 2.69
N THR A 17 -4.96 8.46 2.52
CA THR A 17 -6.27 8.48 3.18
C THR A 17 -6.22 7.85 4.57
N ASP A 18 -7.10 8.33 5.45
CA ASP A 18 -7.37 7.69 6.73
C ASP A 18 -8.12 6.34 6.56
N LEU A 19 -8.14 5.54 7.62
CA LEU A 19 -9.03 4.38 7.71
C LEU A 19 -10.49 4.84 7.79
N SER A 20 -11.40 4.04 7.23
CA SER A 20 -12.83 4.19 7.52
C SER A 20 -13.12 3.71 8.95
N ALA A 21 -14.30 4.04 9.50
CA ALA A 21 -14.72 3.51 10.79
C ALA A 21 -14.71 1.97 10.82
N VAL A 22 -15.19 1.33 9.74
CA VAL A 22 -15.15 -0.13 9.57
C VAL A 22 -13.71 -0.64 9.49
N GLY A 23 -12.82 0.05 8.76
CA GLY A 23 -11.41 -0.32 8.67
C GLY A 23 -10.68 -0.22 10.02
N LEU A 24 -11.07 0.75 10.85
CA LEU A 24 -10.55 0.90 12.21
C LEU A 24 -11.02 -0.24 13.13
N GLU A 25 -12.29 -0.63 13.04
CA GLU A 25 -12.81 -1.80 13.76
C GLU A 25 -12.09 -3.08 13.33
N GLN A 26 -11.93 -3.29 12.02
CA GLN A 26 -11.16 -4.42 11.48
C GLN A 26 -9.71 -4.45 11.98
N ALA A 27 -9.04 -3.30 12.05
CA ALA A 27 -7.68 -3.21 12.56
C ALA A 27 -7.59 -3.61 14.05
N ARG A 28 -8.59 -3.25 14.85
CA ARG A 28 -8.69 -3.63 16.27
C ARG A 28 -8.95 -5.11 16.45
N ASP A 29 -9.79 -5.70 15.61
CA ASP A 29 -10.17 -7.11 15.72
C ASP A 29 -8.98 -8.05 15.46
N ILE A 30 -8.09 -7.70 14.52
CA ILE A 30 -6.92 -8.53 14.21
C ILE A 30 -5.81 -8.44 15.26
N ARG A 31 -5.85 -7.44 16.15
CA ARG A 31 -4.83 -7.23 17.19
C ARG A 31 -4.57 -8.48 18.01
N THR A 32 -5.63 -9.16 18.45
CA THR A 32 -5.52 -10.35 19.30
C THR A 32 -4.79 -11.47 18.58
N LEU A 33 -5.08 -11.68 17.29
CA LEU A 33 -4.45 -12.72 16.47
C LEU A 33 -2.95 -12.46 16.30
N ILE A 34 -2.56 -11.22 16.02
CA ILE A 34 -1.15 -10.85 15.87
C ILE A 34 -0.40 -10.94 17.20
N ASN A 35 -1.01 -10.51 18.31
CA ASN A 35 -0.38 -10.63 19.63
C ASN A 35 -0.17 -12.10 20.05
N GLN A 36 -1.03 -13.02 19.60
CA GLN A 36 -0.86 -14.45 19.83
C GLN A 36 0.27 -15.05 18.99
N SER A 37 0.47 -14.57 17.76
CA SER A 37 1.57 -15.04 16.91
C SER A 37 2.94 -14.54 17.34
N LYS A 38 3.00 -13.50 18.20
CA LYS A 38 4.23 -12.92 18.76
C LYS A 38 5.31 -12.66 17.69
N PRO A 39 5.02 -11.80 16.69
CA PRO A 39 6.00 -11.49 15.66
C PRO A 39 7.23 -10.81 16.26
N ASP A 40 8.42 -11.20 15.80
CA ASP A 40 9.69 -10.56 16.19
C ASP A 40 9.83 -9.16 15.57
N ILE A 41 9.27 -8.96 14.37
CA ILE A 41 9.35 -7.69 13.63
C ILE A 41 7.99 -7.37 13.03
N ILE A 42 7.58 -6.09 13.16
CA ILE A 42 6.37 -5.55 12.52
C ILE A 42 6.79 -4.39 11.61
N ILE A 43 6.51 -4.55 10.31
CA ILE A 43 6.85 -3.57 9.28
C ILE A 43 5.57 -3.13 8.59
N SER A 44 5.41 -1.83 8.37
CA SER A 44 4.23 -1.27 7.71
C SER A 44 4.61 -0.25 6.65
N SER A 45 3.78 -0.13 5.62
CA SER A 45 3.84 1.01 4.71
C SER A 45 3.60 2.30 5.51
N ASP A 46 4.28 3.38 5.14
CA ASP A 46 4.13 4.69 5.78
C ASP A 46 2.85 5.45 5.36
N LEU A 47 2.06 4.90 4.42
CA LEU A 47 0.72 5.41 4.12
C LEU A 47 -0.17 5.26 5.35
N LYS A 48 -0.91 6.32 5.72
CA LYS A 48 -1.74 6.41 6.93
C LYS A 48 -2.61 5.18 7.13
N ARG A 49 -3.31 4.71 6.10
CA ARG A 49 -4.17 3.53 6.21
C ARG A 49 -3.41 2.27 6.66
N ALA A 50 -2.18 2.05 6.19
CA ALA A 50 -1.37 0.92 6.60
C ALA A 50 -0.72 1.15 7.97
N ARG A 51 -0.14 2.34 8.16
CA ARG A 51 0.50 2.75 9.42
C ARG A 51 -0.46 2.72 10.61
N TYR A 52 -1.64 3.29 10.46
CA TYR A 52 -2.64 3.32 11.53
C TYR A 52 -3.30 1.97 11.75
N THR A 53 -3.37 1.11 10.72
CA THR A 53 -3.71 -0.30 10.96
C THR A 53 -2.69 -0.94 11.89
N ALA A 54 -1.38 -0.73 11.65
CA ALA A 54 -0.34 -1.26 12.52
C ALA A 54 -0.38 -0.65 13.94
N TYR A 55 -0.71 0.63 14.09
CA TYR A 55 -0.83 1.30 15.40
C TYR A 55 -1.97 0.75 16.26
N GLU A 56 -3.05 0.23 15.65
CA GLU A 56 -4.10 -0.44 16.42
C GLU A 56 -3.68 -1.86 16.86
N ILE A 57 -2.67 -2.45 16.20
CA ILE A 57 -2.17 -3.79 16.52
C ILE A 57 -1.15 -3.75 17.66
N THR A 58 -0.15 -2.86 17.59
CA THR A 58 0.97 -2.81 18.55
C THR A 58 1.38 -1.37 18.89
N ASP A 59 2.35 -1.21 19.79
CA ASP A 59 2.94 0.08 20.11
C ASP A 59 3.56 0.74 18.86
N PRO A 60 3.21 2.00 18.51
CA PRO A 60 3.80 2.72 17.38
C PRO A 60 5.33 2.76 17.36
N SER A 61 5.99 2.70 18.52
CA SER A 61 7.45 2.79 18.66
C SER A 61 8.20 1.53 18.19
N VAL A 62 7.51 0.39 18.09
CA VAL A 62 8.13 -0.89 17.65
C VAL A 62 7.87 -1.19 16.17
N ILE A 63 7.19 -0.30 15.45
CA ILE A 63 6.84 -0.50 14.04
C ILE A 63 7.89 0.15 13.16
N GLU A 64 8.50 -0.64 12.28
CA GLU A 64 9.35 -0.14 11.20
C GLU A 64 8.45 0.38 10.05
N LEU A 65 8.65 1.62 9.62
CA LEU A 65 7.97 2.17 8.45
C LEU A 65 8.83 1.99 7.20
N GLU A 66 8.25 1.41 6.15
CA GLU A 66 8.93 1.12 4.90
C GLU A 66 8.15 1.68 3.69
N SER A 67 8.74 2.66 3.02
CA SER A 67 8.13 3.29 1.85
C SER A 67 8.15 2.40 0.60
N ARG A 68 9.08 1.44 0.53
CA ARG A 68 9.22 0.50 -0.60
C ARG A 68 8.13 -0.55 -0.67
N ILE A 69 7.30 -0.70 0.36
CA ILE A 69 6.10 -1.57 0.37
C ILE A 69 4.78 -0.78 0.26
N ARG A 70 4.82 0.48 -0.17
CA ARG A 70 3.61 1.24 -0.53
C ARG A 70 2.79 0.51 -1.60
N GLU A 71 1.47 0.73 -1.59
CA GLU A 71 0.57 0.37 -2.69
C GLU A 71 1.08 0.94 -4.03
N ARG A 72 0.67 0.36 -5.15
CA ARG A 72 1.06 0.84 -6.47
C ARG A 72 0.70 2.31 -6.72
N ASN A 73 1.61 3.11 -7.27
CA ASN A 73 1.29 4.46 -7.76
C ASN A 73 0.50 4.40 -9.09
N PHE A 74 -0.76 4.86 -9.06
CA PHE A 74 -1.62 4.91 -10.25
C PHE A 74 -1.58 6.26 -10.98
N GLY A 75 -0.77 7.22 -10.55
CA GLY A 75 -0.65 8.53 -11.19
C GLY A 75 -2.00 9.24 -11.30
N SER A 76 -2.30 9.79 -12.47
CA SER A 76 -3.57 10.48 -12.74
C SER A 76 -4.82 9.58 -12.67
N LEU A 77 -4.65 8.26 -12.61
CA LEU A 77 -5.74 7.30 -12.41
C LEU A 77 -6.10 7.08 -10.92
N THR A 78 -5.36 7.67 -9.98
CA THR A 78 -5.75 7.68 -8.57
C THR A 78 -7.16 8.29 -8.41
N GLY A 79 -8.01 7.59 -7.66
CA GLY A 79 -9.41 7.92 -7.45
C GLY A 79 -10.36 7.44 -8.55
N ARG A 80 -9.84 6.95 -9.69
CA ARG A 80 -10.67 6.45 -10.80
C ARG A 80 -11.19 5.03 -10.54
N PRO A 81 -12.39 4.69 -11.05
CA PRO A 81 -12.92 3.33 -10.99
C PRO A 81 -11.92 2.29 -11.54
N ARG A 82 -11.93 1.08 -10.99
CA ARG A 82 -11.08 -0.03 -11.47
C ARG A 82 -11.28 -0.32 -12.96
N SER A 83 -12.47 -0.10 -13.50
CA SER A 83 -12.76 -0.26 -14.94
C SER A 83 -11.97 0.70 -15.81
N GLU A 84 -11.75 1.95 -15.36
CA GLU A 84 -10.93 2.92 -16.11
C GLU A 84 -9.44 2.54 -16.07
N VAL A 85 -8.97 2.03 -14.94
CA VAL A 85 -7.59 1.51 -14.81
C VAL A 85 -7.37 0.30 -15.71
N GLN A 86 -8.36 -0.60 -15.76
CA GLN A 86 -8.34 -1.76 -16.66
C GLN A 86 -8.30 -1.32 -18.12
N GLN A 87 -9.18 -0.40 -18.52
CA GLN A 87 -9.21 0.14 -19.88
C GLN A 87 -7.87 0.78 -20.26
N PHE A 88 -7.30 1.62 -19.38
CA PHE A 88 -5.97 2.20 -19.59
C PHE A 88 -4.91 1.12 -19.77
N THR A 89 -4.92 0.10 -18.91
CA THR A 89 -3.94 -1.01 -18.95
C THR A 89 -4.01 -1.76 -20.29
N GLU A 90 -5.22 -2.06 -20.76
CA GLU A 90 -5.44 -2.73 -22.05
C GLU A 90 -5.00 -1.89 -23.24
N THR A 91 -5.34 -0.60 -23.25
CA THR A 91 -4.91 0.32 -24.30
C THR A 91 -3.39 0.43 -24.31
N ASN A 92 -2.78 0.66 -23.13
CA ASN A 92 -1.34 0.79 -22.97
C ASN A 92 -0.59 -0.44 -23.51
N PHE A 93 -1.09 -1.64 -23.20
CA PHE A 93 -0.57 -2.90 -23.72
C PHE A 93 -0.69 -2.99 -25.24
N LYS A 94 -1.88 -2.71 -25.80
CA LYS A 94 -2.12 -2.75 -27.26
C LYS A 94 -1.26 -1.77 -28.05
N THR A 95 -0.97 -0.61 -27.45
CA THR A 95 -0.13 0.43 -28.07
C THR A 95 1.38 0.20 -27.90
N GLY A 96 1.79 -0.74 -27.04
CA GLY A 96 3.21 -1.02 -26.78
C GLY A 96 3.94 0.04 -25.95
N PHE A 97 3.22 0.95 -25.28
CA PHE A 97 3.83 1.96 -24.41
C PHE A 97 4.33 1.38 -23.08
N GLU A 98 3.81 0.23 -22.65
CA GLU A 98 4.31 -0.52 -21.48
C GLU A 98 4.57 0.36 -20.25
N CYS A 99 5.79 0.35 -19.69
CA CYS A 99 6.12 1.17 -18.52
C CYS A 99 6.05 2.67 -18.83
N ASP A 100 6.38 3.11 -20.04
CA ASP A 100 6.37 4.53 -20.40
C ASP A 100 4.97 5.12 -20.38
N GLY A 101 3.94 4.35 -20.75
CA GLY A 101 2.57 4.83 -20.62
C GLY A 101 2.16 5.08 -19.17
N TRP A 102 2.57 4.22 -18.24
CA TRP A 102 2.35 4.44 -16.80
C TRP A 102 3.12 5.68 -16.30
N ARG A 103 4.37 5.84 -16.70
CA ARG A 103 5.19 7.02 -16.33
C ARG A 103 4.62 8.31 -16.88
N ASN A 104 4.09 8.29 -18.11
CA ASN A 104 3.49 9.45 -18.77
C ASN A 104 2.27 9.99 -18.03
N ILE A 105 1.56 9.14 -17.26
CA ILE A 105 0.45 9.56 -16.40
C ILE A 105 0.89 9.83 -14.95
N GLY A 106 2.20 9.84 -14.67
CA GLY A 106 2.77 10.00 -13.33
C GLY A 106 2.58 8.78 -12.42
N GLY A 107 2.23 7.64 -12.98
CA GLY A 107 2.13 6.36 -12.28
C GLY A 107 3.42 5.57 -12.32
N GLU A 108 3.43 4.41 -11.67
CA GLU A 108 4.51 3.42 -11.77
C GLU A 108 3.99 2.16 -12.49
N CYS A 109 4.87 1.49 -13.24
CA CYS A 109 4.54 0.20 -13.80
C CYS A 109 4.72 -0.92 -12.76
N THR A 110 4.09 -2.07 -12.99
CA THR A 110 4.12 -3.19 -12.03
C THR A 110 5.54 -3.67 -11.73
N HIS A 111 6.46 -3.64 -12.70
CA HIS A 111 7.85 -4.02 -12.50
C HIS A 111 8.60 -3.06 -11.57
N GLU A 112 8.30 -1.76 -11.59
CA GLU A 112 8.92 -0.77 -10.69
C GLU A 112 8.46 -1.00 -9.24
N MET A 113 7.16 -1.20 -9.04
CA MET A 113 6.59 -1.58 -7.73
C MET A 113 7.21 -2.90 -7.22
N ALA A 114 7.32 -3.90 -8.10
CA ALA A 114 7.90 -5.19 -7.77
C ALA A 114 9.39 -5.05 -7.41
N SER A 115 10.15 -4.25 -8.17
CA SER A 115 11.58 -4.00 -7.92
C SER A 115 11.79 -3.39 -6.54
N ARG A 116 11.10 -2.28 -6.20
CA ARG A 116 11.29 -1.66 -4.88
C ARG A 116 10.90 -2.60 -3.73
N THR A 117 9.84 -3.38 -3.91
CA THR A 117 9.40 -4.38 -2.91
C THR A 117 10.44 -5.49 -2.77
N HIS A 118 10.97 -5.98 -3.89
CA HIS A 118 12.01 -6.99 -3.93
C HIS A 118 13.29 -6.52 -3.23
N ASP A 119 13.75 -5.30 -3.51
CA ASP A 119 14.95 -4.73 -2.89
C ASP A 119 14.80 -4.64 -1.36
N PHE A 120 13.62 -4.23 -0.88
CA PHE A 120 13.30 -4.27 0.55
C PHE A 120 13.35 -5.69 1.13
N LEU A 121 12.78 -6.68 0.44
CA LEU A 121 12.78 -8.06 0.92
C LEU A 121 14.20 -8.64 0.98
N LEU A 122 15.06 -8.31 0.01
CA LEU A 122 16.47 -8.70 0.06
C LEU A 122 17.18 -8.08 1.26
N ASP A 123 17.01 -6.77 1.49
CA ASP A 123 17.59 -6.10 2.66
C ASP A 123 17.09 -6.71 3.97
N LEU A 124 15.79 -7.01 4.07
CA LEU A 124 15.21 -7.67 5.24
C LEU A 124 15.80 -9.05 5.46
N CYS A 125 15.93 -9.87 4.41
CA CYS A 125 16.56 -11.18 4.50
C CYS A 125 18.03 -11.08 4.96
N SER A 126 18.80 -10.13 4.42
CA SER A 126 20.18 -9.88 4.85
C SER A 126 20.26 -9.53 6.32
N ARG A 127 19.40 -8.61 6.81
CA ARG A 127 19.32 -8.26 8.24
C ARG A 127 19.04 -9.48 9.11
N LEU A 128 18.06 -10.31 8.73
CA LEU A 128 17.65 -11.47 9.51
C LEU A 128 18.76 -12.53 9.60
N VAL A 129 19.55 -12.72 8.55
CA VAL A 129 20.70 -13.64 8.55
C VAL A 129 21.84 -13.13 9.43
N GLU A 130 22.09 -11.82 9.48
CA GLU A 130 23.14 -11.23 10.32
C GLU A 130 22.81 -11.27 11.82
N THR A 131 21.52 -11.32 12.17
CA THR A 131 21.03 -11.34 13.56
C THR A 131 20.78 -12.75 14.13
N GLY A 132 20.87 -13.80 13.31
CA GLY A 132 20.64 -15.20 13.70
C GLY A 132 21.92 -15.97 13.93
#